data_AF-A0AA40FXP1-F1
#
_entry.id   AF-A0AA40FXP1-F1
#
_cell.length_a   1.000
_cell.length_b   1.000
_cell.length_c   1.000
_cell.angle_alpha   90.00
_cell.angle_beta   90.00
_cell.angle_gamma   90.00
#
_symmetry.space_group_name_H-M   'P 1'
#
loop_
_entity.id
_entity.type
_entity.pdbx_description
1 polymer ?
#
loop_
_entity_poly.entity_id
_entity_poly.type
_entity_poly.pdbx_seq_one_letter_code
_entity_poly.pdbx_strand_id
1 'polypeptide(L)'
;MAVCLMVLASTMAAGEKPTNTVSVSSGTTAIQGNTIQKLIKILEKYGLEEQRGLKRVYLSNRSITCNDGSQAGFYLRKSHGSKRWIIFLEGGWYCYDHKSCRNRWLRLRHLMTSTQWPETRDGE
;
A
#
# COMPACT_ATOMS: atom_id res chain seq x y z
N MET A 1 -0.94 23.89 48.62
CA MET A 1 0.53 24.09 48.62
C MET A 1 1.02 23.68 47.24
N ALA A 2 0.95 24.58 46.25
CA ALA A 2 2.03 25.49 45.82
C ALA A 2 3.27 24.75 45.26
N VAL A 3 3.44 24.74 43.91
CA VAL A 3 4.54 25.38 43.12
C VAL A 3 5.87 24.58 43.23
N CYS A 4 6.62 24.17 42.19
CA CYS A 4 7.14 24.89 41.02
C CYS A 4 7.80 23.91 40.01
N LEU A 5 7.86 24.31 38.73
CA LEU A 5 8.82 23.83 37.73
C LEU A 5 10.26 24.21 38.11
N MET A 6 11.28 23.48 37.63
CA MET A 6 12.37 24.03 36.80
C MET A 6 13.32 22.95 36.24
N VAL A 7 13.83 23.26 35.05
CA VAL A 7 14.66 22.52 34.09
C VAL A 7 16.14 22.46 34.52
N LEU A 8 16.85 21.39 34.17
CA LEU A 8 18.28 21.46 33.83
C LEU A 8 18.58 20.64 32.57
N ALA A 9 19.02 21.36 31.52
CA ALA A 9 19.54 20.82 30.29
C ALA A 9 21.03 20.47 30.46
N SER A 10 21.45 19.31 29.92
CA SER A 10 22.86 18.98 29.73
C SER A 10 23.12 18.74 28.25
N THR A 11 23.78 19.70 27.62
CA THR A 11 24.36 19.61 26.29
C THR A 11 25.63 18.75 26.34
N MET A 12 25.68 17.67 25.56
CA MET A 12 26.94 16.98 25.27
C MET A 12 27.18 17.03 23.76
N ALA A 13 28.27 17.72 23.40
CA ALA A 13 28.78 17.87 22.05
C ALA A 13 29.15 16.50 21.46
N ALA A 14 28.61 16.17 20.28
CA ALA A 14 29.04 15.03 19.49
C ALA A 14 29.97 15.52 18.37
N GLY A 15 31.19 14.98 18.36
CA GLY A 15 32.30 15.40 17.52
C GLY A 15 32.07 15.23 16.02
N GLU A 16 32.82 16.04 15.27
CA GLU A 16 32.84 16.11 13.81
C GLU A 16 33.35 14.81 13.21
N LYS A 17 32.52 14.17 12.37
CA LYS A 17 32.93 13.09 11.47
C LYS A 17 33.14 13.69 10.08
N PRO A 18 34.28 13.45 9.40
CA PRO A 18 34.54 14.05 8.10
C PRO A 18 33.53 13.51 7.09
N THR A 19 32.61 14.38 6.69
CA THR A 19 31.68 14.15 5.59
C THR A 19 32.44 14.56 4.34
N ASN A 20 32.82 13.58 3.52
CA ASN A 20 33.26 13.85 2.15
C ASN A 20 32.05 14.31 1.34
N THR A 21 31.66 15.57 1.52
CA THR A 21 30.71 16.28 0.69
C THR A 21 31.43 16.61 -0.60
N VAL A 22 31.22 15.81 -1.65
CA VAL A 22 31.54 16.26 -3.00
C VAL A 22 30.53 17.36 -3.33
N SER A 23 30.99 18.60 -3.19
CA SER A 23 30.30 19.78 -3.70
C SER A 23 30.31 19.69 -5.22
N VAL A 24 29.26 19.09 -5.80
CA VAL A 24 28.95 19.30 -7.21
C VAL A 24 28.53 20.75 -7.35
N SER A 25 29.52 21.57 -7.72
CA SER A 25 29.34 22.92 -8.24
C SER A 25 28.12 22.93 -9.15
N SER A 26 27.12 23.75 -8.80
CA SER A 26 26.03 24.14 -9.70
C SER A 26 26.59 25.05 -10.78
N GLY A 27 27.36 24.44 -11.67
CA GLY A 27 27.83 24.97 -12.93
C GLY A 27 27.60 23.91 -14.01
N THR A 28 26.36 23.40 -14.11
CA THR A 28 25.95 22.59 -15.26
C THR A 28 25.14 23.48 -16.18
N THR A 29 25.81 23.88 -17.26
CA THR A 29 25.18 24.36 -18.49
C THR A 29 23.93 23.54 -18.77
N ALA A 30 22.79 24.21 -18.86
CA ALA A 30 21.52 23.60 -19.17
C ALA A 30 21.61 22.95 -20.55
N ILE A 31 21.92 21.65 -20.60
CA ILE A 31 21.60 20.83 -21.76
C ILE A 31 20.08 20.67 -21.74
N GLN A 32 19.38 21.65 -22.31
CA GLN A 32 17.95 21.60 -22.61
C GLN A 32 17.70 20.58 -23.72
N GLY A 33 17.87 19.30 -23.41
CA GLY A 33 17.37 18.23 -24.25
C GLY A 33 15.89 18.02 -23.95
N ASN A 34 15.01 18.55 -24.79
CA ASN A 34 13.57 18.22 -24.81
C ASN A 34 13.33 16.70 -24.71
N THR A 35 14.26 15.89 -25.24
CA THR A 35 14.29 14.43 -25.19
C THR A 35 14.46 13.88 -23.78
N ILE A 36 15.34 14.44 -22.94
CA ILE A 36 15.54 13.96 -21.56
C ILE A 36 14.30 14.25 -20.73
N GLN A 37 13.73 15.45 -20.85
CA GLN A 37 12.48 15.80 -20.18
C GLN A 37 11.29 14.95 -20.66
N LYS A 38 11.25 14.62 -21.95
CA LYS A 38 10.23 13.75 -22.53
C LYS A 38 10.41 12.30 -22.06
N LEU A 39 11.65 11.82 -21.94
CA LEU A 39 11.98 10.53 -21.35
C LEU A 39 11.61 10.47 -19.86
N ILE A 40 11.90 11.51 -19.07
CA ILE A 40 11.50 11.58 -17.67
C ILE A 40 9.97 11.52 -17.54
N LYS A 41 9.22 12.30 -18.33
CA LYS A 41 7.74 12.23 -18.34
C LYS A 41 7.19 10.88 -18.78
N ILE A 42 7.84 10.23 -19.74
CA ILE A 42 7.50 8.87 -20.18
C ILE A 42 7.80 7.89 -19.04
N LEU A 43 8.97 7.96 -18.42
CA LEU A 43 9.36 7.09 -17.32
C LEU A 43 8.54 7.33 -16.04
N GLU A 44 8.08 8.54 -15.76
CA GLU A 44 7.10 8.83 -14.70
C GLU A 44 5.76 8.17 -15.02
N LYS A 45 5.29 8.30 -16.27
CA LYS A 45 4.05 7.68 -16.76
C LYS A 45 4.12 6.14 -16.77
N TYR A 46 5.28 5.55 -17.02
CA TYR A 46 5.47 4.09 -17.13
C TYR A 46 6.13 3.44 -15.89
N GLY A 47 6.63 4.23 -14.93
CA GLY A 47 7.63 3.73 -13.99
C GLY A 47 7.59 4.25 -12.55
N LEU A 48 6.70 5.16 -12.13
CA LEU A 48 6.74 5.64 -10.72
C LEU A 48 5.39 5.90 -10.03
N GLU A 49 4.25 5.69 -10.67
CA GLU A 49 3.03 5.38 -9.90
C GLU A 49 3.03 3.88 -9.64
N GLU A 50 3.91 3.45 -8.73
CA GLU A 50 3.70 2.17 -8.06
C GLU A 50 2.36 2.34 -7.34
N GLN A 51 1.26 1.85 -7.93
CA GLN A 51 -0.06 1.90 -7.32
C GLN A 51 0.08 1.36 -5.91
N ARG A 52 0.06 2.25 -4.91
CA ARG A 52 0.43 1.87 -3.54
C ARG A 52 -0.52 0.79 -3.02
N GLY A 53 -1.81 0.91 -3.36
CA GLY A 53 -2.83 -0.09 -3.03
C GLY A 53 -2.95 -1.20 -4.07
N LEU A 54 -3.39 -2.37 -3.61
CA LEU A 54 -3.85 -3.45 -4.48
C LEU A 54 -5.22 -3.08 -5.06
N LYS A 55 -5.44 -3.37 -6.35
CA LYS A 55 -6.70 -3.12 -7.04
C LYS A 55 -7.59 -4.36 -7.06
N ARG A 56 -8.89 -4.19 -6.78
CA ARG A 56 -9.89 -5.25 -6.84
C ARG A 56 -10.08 -5.77 -8.27
N VAL A 57 -10.10 -7.09 -8.41
CA VAL A 57 -10.39 -7.81 -9.65
C VAL A 57 -11.41 -8.90 -9.32
N TYR A 58 -12.54 -8.88 -10.03
CA TYR A 58 -13.53 -9.96 -9.94
C TYR A 58 -13.13 -11.13 -10.86
N LEU A 59 -13.46 -12.35 -10.44
CA LEU A 59 -13.23 -13.56 -11.25
C LEU A 59 -14.11 -13.54 -12.49
N SER A 60 -13.56 -13.85 -13.67
CA SER A 60 -14.33 -13.85 -14.93
C SER A 60 -15.50 -14.85 -14.91
N ASN A 61 -15.29 -16.02 -14.32
CA ASN A 61 -16.36 -17.00 -14.13
C ASN A 61 -17.27 -16.58 -12.96
N ARG A 62 -18.48 -16.14 -13.28
CA ARG A 62 -19.49 -15.69 -12.31
C ARG A 62 -20.10 -16.81 -11.46
N SER A 63 -19.88 -18.08 -11.81
CA SER A 63 -20.34 -19.20 -10.98
C SER A 63 -19.50 -19.40 -9.71
N ILE A 64 -18.37 -18.69 -9.58
CA ILE A 64 -17.50 -18.73 -8.40
C ILE A 64 -17.89 -17.55 -7.50
N THR A 65 -18.58 -17.84 -6.40
CA THR A 65 -19.26 -16.82 -5.58
C THR A 65 -18.85 -16.85 -4.12
N CYS A 66 -19.11 -15.73 -3.44
CA CYS A 66 -19.15 -15.64 -1.98
C CYS A 66 -20.39 -16.37 -1.41
N ASN A 67 -20.50 -16.41 -0.08
CA ASN A 67 -21.60 -17.09 0.62
C ASN A 67 -23.00 -16.54 0.26
N ASP A 68 -23.11 -15.27 -0.12
CA ASP A 68 -24.38 -14.63 -0.52
C ASP A 68 -24.67 -14.69 -2.02
N GLY A 69 -23.82 -15.38 -2.79
CA GLY A 69 -23.94 -15.47 -4.25
C GLY A 69 -23.32 -14.28 -5.00
N SER A 70 -22.76 -13.28 -4.31
CA SER A 70 -22.01 -12.21 -4.97
C SER A 70 -20.72 -12.73 -5.62
N GLN A 71 -20.26 -12.07 -6.69
CA GLN A 71 -19.12 -12.51 -7.48
C GLN A 71 -17.83 -12.46 -6.65
N ALA A 72 -17.08 -13.56 -6.57
CA ALA A 72 -15.80 -13.58 -5.87
C ALA A 72 -14.70 -12.85 -6.65
N GLY A 73 -13.60 -12.51 -5.97
CA GLY A 73 -12.48 -11.78 -6.55
C GLY A 73 -11.27 -11.76 -5.64
N PHE A 74 -10.25 -11.02 -6.05
CA PHE A 74 -9.01 -10.80 -5.29
C PHE A 74 -8.49 -9.38 -5.53
N TYR A 75 -7.50 -8.98 -4.75
CA TYR A 75 -6.80 -7.72 -4.97
C TYR A 75 -5.41 -8.00 -5.56
N LEU A 76 -5.00 -7.18 -6.54
CA LEU A 76 -3.73 -7.36 -7.25
C LEU A 76 -2.98 -6.04 -7.39
N ARG A 77 -1.68 -6.07 -7.11
CA ARG A 77 -0.71 -5.03 -7.48
C ARG A 77 0.42 -5.68 -8.26
N LYS A 78 0.78 -5.11 -9.41
CA LYS A 78 1.90 -5.60 -10.22
C LYS A 78 3.20 -4.93 -9.76
N SER A 79 4.23 -5.73 -9.52
CA SER A 79 5.60 -5.24 -9.32
C SER A 79 6.40 -5.50 -10.59
N HIS A 80 6.70 -4.44 -11.34
CA HIS A 80 7.42 -4.53 -12.60
C HIS A 80 8.83 -5.07 -12.39
N GLY A 81 9.23 -6.08 -13.17
CA GLY A 81 10.55 -6.73 -13.07
C GLY A 81 10.64 -7.85 -12.03
N SER A 82 9.68 -7.97 -11.12
CA SER A 82 9.61 -9.09 -10.18
C SER A 82 8.96 -10.32 -10.83
N LYS A 83 9.51 -11.50 -10.57
CA LYS A 83 8.91 -12.81 -10.91
C LYS A 83 8.28 -13.50 -9.70
N ARG A 84 8.33 -12.86 -8.52
CA ARG A 84 7.82 -13.42 -7.27
C ARG A 84 6.33 -13.13 -7.16
N TRP A 85 5.59 -14.12 -6.66
CA TRP A 85 4.17 -14.00 -6.34
C TRP A 85 3.98 -14.17 -4.85
N ILE A 86 3.14 -13.31 -4.27
CA ILE A 86 2.66 -13.43 -2.89
C ILE A 86 1.15 -13.58 -2.99
N ILE A 87 0.62 -14.66 -2.41
CA ILE A 87 -0.81 -14.92 -2.33
C ILE A 87 -1.17 -14.92 -0.84
N PHE A 88 -1.97 -13.94 -0.43
CA PHE A 88 -2.49 -13.83 0.93
C PHE A 88 -3.95 -14.28 0.95
N LEU A 89 -4.30 -15.14 1.91
CA LEU A 89 -5.66 -15.61 2.13
C LEU A 89 -6.19 -14.99 3.43
N GLU A 90 -7.11 -14.02 3.28
CA GLU A 90 -7.73 -13.34 4.43
C GLU A 90 -8.47 -14.35 5.31
N GLY A 91 -8.22 -14.29 6.62
CA GLY A 91 -8.84 -15.17 7.62
C GLY A 91 -10.19 -14.66 8.13
N GLY A 92 -10.50 -15.01 9.38
CA GLY A 92 -11.69 -14.48 10.08
C GLY A 92 -12.76 -15.53 10.42
N TRP A 93 -12.34 -16.70 10.91
CA TRP A 93 -13.22 -17.81 11.34
C TRP A 93 -14.18 -18.32 10.25
N TYR A 94 -15.04 -19.27 10.60
CA TYR A 94 -15.98 -19.92 9.69
C TYR A 94 -17.38 -20.04 10.31
N CYS A 95 -18.35 -20.48 9.51
CA CYS A 95 -19.65 -20.97 9.96
C CYS A 95 -19.85 -22.39 9.40
N TYR A 96 -20.67 -23.21 10.06
CA TYR A 96 -20.74 -24.65 9.78
C TYR A 96 -22.18 -25.18 9.68
N ASP A 97 -23.19 -24.35 9.94
CA ASP A 97 -24.60 -24.67 9.78
C ASP A 97 -25.41 -23.40 9.45
N HIS A 98 -26.69 -23.57 9.12
CA HIS A 98 -27.53 -22.43 8.72
C HIS A 98 -27.67 -21.36 9.82
N LYS A 99 -27.74 -21.78 11.09
CA LYS A 99 -27.87 -20.87 12.24
C LYS A 99 -26.62 -20.04 12.45
N SER A 100 -25.44 -20.67 12.43
CA SER A 100 -24.14 -20.03 12.57
C SER A 100 -23.83 -19.12 11.38
N CYS A 101 -24.18 -19.52 10.16
CA CYS A 101 -23.98 -18.68 8.97
C CYS A 101 -24.92 -17.47 8.98
N ARG A 102 -26.17 -17.62 9.43
CA ARG A 102 -27.08 -16.48 9.65
C ARG A 102 -26.54 -15.52 10.70
N ASN A 103 -26.05 -16.03 11.83
CA ASN A 103 -25.44 -15.19 12.87
C ASN A 103 -24.19 -14.46 12.36
N ARG A 104 -23.35 -15.16 11.57
CA ARG A 104 -22.17 -14.57 10.94
C ARG A 104 -22.55 -13.48 9.95
N TRP A 105 -23.58 -13.68 9.14
CA TRP A 105 -24.08 -12.68 8.19
C TRP A 105 -24.48 -11.38 8.89
N LEU A 106 -25.17 -11.48 10.03
CA LEU A 106 -25.62 -10.32 10.78
C LEU A 106 -24.49 -9.54 11.48
N ARG A 107 -23.38 -10.21 11.83
CA ARG A 107 -22.30 -9.62 12.64
C ARG A 107 -21.02 -9.30 11.85
N LEU A 108 -20.73 -10.08 10.81
CA LEU A 108 -19.46 -10.08 10.05
C LEU A 108 -19.73 -10.18 8.55
N ARG A 109 -20.71 -9.43 8.06
CA ARG A 109 -21.15 -9.47 6.65
C ARG A 109 -20.03 -9.28 5.65
N HIS A 110 -19.04 -8.44 5.95
CA HIS A 110 -17.89 -8.15 5.07
C HIS A 110 -17.05 -9.39 4.72
N LEU A 111 -17.12 -10.46 5.53
CA LEU A 111 -16.45 -11.74 5.28
C LEU A 111 -17.35 -12.76 4.56
N MET A 112 -18.51 -12.33 4.05
CA MET A 112 -19.51 -13.21 3.41
C MET A 112 -20.06 -12.62 2.10
N THR A 113 -19.66 -11.40 1.73
CA THR A 113 -20.12 -10.70 0.51
C THR A 113 -19.00 -9.90 -0.12
N SER A 114 -19.01 -9.80 -1.45
CA SER A 114 -18.13 -8.91 -2.20
C SER A 114 -18.79 -7.58 -2.59
N THR A 115 -20.08 -7.37 -2.25
CA THR A 115 -20.84 -6.20 -2.73
C THR A 115 -20.33 -4.86 -2.17
N GLN A 116 -19.62 -4.89 -1.04
CA GLN A 116 -19.12 -3.70 -0.34
C GLN A 116 -17.60 -3.58 -0.39
N TRP A 117 -16.93 -4.40 -1.21
CA TRP A 117 -15.47 -4.33 -1.34
C TRP A 117 -15.06 -2.97 -1.92
N PRO A 118 -14.06 -2.28 -1.36
CA PRO A 118 -13.52 -1.08 -1.98
C PRO A 118 -12.82 -1.41 -3.32
N GLU A 119 -12.61 -0.41 -4.17
CA GLU A 119 -11.85 -0.61 -5.42
C GLU A 119 -10.37 -0.89 -5.14
N THR A 120 -9.84 -0.33 -4.05
CA THR A 120 -8.44 -0.47 -3.65
C THR A 120 -8.32 -0.82 -2.16
N ARG A 121 -7.31 -1.62 -1.81
CA ARG A 121 -6.90 -1.89 -0.41
C ARG A 121 -5.41 -1.59 -0.26
N ASP A 122 -5.02 -1.01 0.86
CA ASP A 122 -3.62 -0.93 1.23
C ASP A 122 -3.10 -2.35 1.48
N GLY A 123 -1.84 -2.61 1.11
CA GLY A 123 -1.22 -3.90 1.42
C GLY A 123 -0.91 -3.98 2.91
N GLU A 124 -1.36 -5.05 3.56
CA GLU A 124 -0.92 -5.44 4.91
C GLU A 124 0.51 -6.04 4.87
#